data_AF-A0A316BH31-F1
#
_entry.id   AF-A0A316BH31-F1
#
_cell.length_a   1.000
_cell.length_b   1.000
_cell.length_c   1.000
_cell.angle_alpha   90.00
_cell.angle_beta   90.00
_cell.angle_gamma   90.00
#
_symmetry.space_group_name_H-M   'P 1'
#
loop_
_entity.id
_entity.type
_entity.pdbx_description
1 polymer ?
#
loop_
_entity_poly.entity_id
_entity_poly.type
_entity_poly.pdbx_seq_one_letter_code
_entity_poly.pdbx_strand_id
1 'polypeptide(L)'
;MMGFLRGLGDRESGETTVMVGRGWNREPWTPFPARLIAVQLPPDKVQSSKARILNDNRRKGRVVQPKTLEAANHVLLLTSLDPDEYPAERVGALYRLRWQVELAFKRLKSLLHLDALRAKDPELARAWIFTNLLAAFIIDDMVQHTLDSPP
;
A
#
# COMPACT_ATOMS: atom_id res chain seq x y z
N MET A 1 16.91 -0.19 -15.15
CA MET A 1 16.23 -0.08 -13.85
C MET A 1 17.07 0.66 -12.79
N MET A 2 18.31 0.25 -12.45
CA MET A 2 19.07 0.96 -11.39
C MET A 2 19.48 2.39 -11.77
N GLY A 3 19.73 2.68 -13.05
CA GLY A 3 19.99 4.04 -13.52
C GLY A 3 18.82 5.00 -13.28
N PHE A 4 17.59 4.50 -13.24
CA PHE A 4 16.41 5.30 -12.90
C PHE A 4 16.43 5.69 -11.42
N LEU A 5 16.72 4.75 -10.51
CA LEU A 5 16.80 5.05 -9.07
C LEU A 5 17.94 6.00 -8.73
N ARG A 6 19.09 5.91 -9.43
CA ARG A 6 20.20 6.87 -9.27
C ARG A 6 19.92 8.23 -9.89
N GLY A 7 19.12 8.25 -10.96
CA GLY A 7 18.71 9.48 -11.65
C GLY A 7 17.65 10.29 -10.93
N LEU A 8 17.05 9.77 -9.84
CA LEU A 8 16.15 10.55 -8.99
C LEU A 8 16.87 11.69 -8.26
N GLY A 9 18.16 11.54 -7.93
CA GLY A 9 18.91 12.53 -7.14
C GLY A 9 18.23 12.83 -5.81
N ASP A 10 18.00 14.11 -5.51
CA ASP A 10 17.30 14.60 -4.32
C ASP A 10 15.77 14.78 -4.52
N ARG A 11 15.21 14.31 -5.64
CA ARG A 11 13.76 14.41 -5.87
C ARG A 11 13.02 13.45 -4.95
N GLU A 12 11.96 13.94 -4.29
CA GLU A 12 11.13 13.11 -3.40
C GLU A 12 10.48 11.92 -4.12
N SER A 13 10.19 12.08 -5.41
CA SER A 13 9.70 10.99 -6.24
C SER A 13 10.15 11.11 -7.70
N GLY A 14 10.12 9.99 -8.40
CA GLY A 14 10.40 9.90 -9.82
C GLY A 14 9.65 8.75 -10.46
N GLU A 15 9.49 8.80 -11.78
CA GLU A 15 8.76 7.79 -12.53
C GLU A 15 9.45 7.41 -13.83
N THR A 16 9.18 6.18 -14.27
CA THR A 16 9.61 5.67 -15.58
C THR A 16 8.58 4.69 -16.11
N THR A 17 8.47 4.58 -17.43
CA THR A 17 7.57 3.60 -18.07
C THR A 17 8.28 2.26 -18.16
N VAL A 18 7.57 1.20 -17.76
CA VAL A 18 8.02 -0.19 -17.85
C VAL A 18 6.99 -1.01 -18.61
N MET A 19 7.45 -1.98 -19.38
CA MET A 19 6.57 -2.95 -20.02
C MET A 19 6.35 -4.13 -19.07
N VAL A 20 5.10 -4.37 -18.70
CA VAL A 20 4.71 -5.52 -17.87
C VAL A 20 4.27 -6.63 -18.80
N GLY A 21 5.09 -7.68 -18.90
CA GLY A 21 4.82 -8.87 -19.71
C GLY A 21 5.08 -10.15 -18.93
N ARG A 22 4.52 -11.26 -19.43
CA ARG A 22 4.67 -12.67 -18.98
C ARG A 22 4.76 -12.91 -17.46
N GLY A 23 3.72 -13.53 -16.93
CA GLY A 23 3.75 -14.23 -15.65
C GLY A 23 4.25 -15.66 -15.82
N TRP A 24 4.37 -16.36 -14.69
CA TRP A 24 4.87 -17.74 -14.64
C TRP A 24 3.93 -18.75 -15.33
N ASN A 25 2.69 -18.34 -15.65
CA ASN A 25 1.75 -19.13 -16.44
C ASN A 25 2.01 -18.93 -17.94
N ARG A 26 2.03 -20.06 -18.67
CA ARG A 26 2.52 -20.21 -20.04
C ARG A 26 1.69 -19.52 -21.13
N GLU A 27 0.58 -18.87 -20.80
CA GLU A 27 -0.19 -18.13 -21.80
C GLU A 27 0.49 -16.79 -22.12
N PRO A 28 0.89 -16.56 -23.38
CA PRO A 28 1.44 -15.29 -23.78
C PRO A 28 0.32 -14.24 -23.81
N TRP A 29 0.35 -13.27 -22.91
CA TRP A 29 -0.42 -12.03 -23.05
C TRP A 29 0.45 -10.93 -23.63
N THR A 30 -0.20 -9.99 -24.33
CA THR A 30 0.43 -8.79 -24.86
C THR A 30 0.98 -7.95 -23.71
N PRO A 31 2.29 -7.64 -23.69
CA PRO A 31 2.85 -6.74 -22.70
C PRO A 31 2.14 -5.39 -22.74
N PHE A 32 1.84 -4.84 -21.57
CA PHE A 32 1.20 -3.53 -21.46
C PHE A 32 2.14 -2.53 -20.77
N PRO A 33 2.09 -1.23 -21.15
CA PRO A 33 2.86 -0.21 -20.48
C PRO A 33 2.29 0.06 -19.09
N ALA A 34 3.17 0.16 -18.10
CA ALA A 34 2.84 0.59 -16.74
C ALA A 34 3.89 1.59 -16.27
N ARG A 35 3.54 2.38 -15.25
CA ARG A 35 4.43 3.34 -14.61
C ARG A 35 5.07 2.70 -13.38
N LEU A 36 6.39 2.72 -13.32
CA LEU A 36 7.16 2.43 -12.12
C LEU A 36 7.51 3.74 -11.44
N ILE A 37 6.98 3.95 -10.24
CA ILE A 37 7.18 5.13 -9.42
C ILE A 37 8.09 4.75 -8.25
N ALA A 38 9.11 5.56 -8.00
CA ALA A 38 9.96 5.47 -6.83
C ALA A 38 9.68 6.68 -5.93
N VAL A 39 9.37 6.41 -4.66
CA VAL A 39 9.18 7.43 -3.63
C VAL A 39 10.26 7.27 -2.58
N GLN A 40 10.99 8.34 -2.27
CA GLN A 40 12.06 8.29 -1.29
C GLN A 40 11.52 8.07 0.12
N LEU A 41 12.15 7.19 0.87
CA LEU A 41 11.84 6.98 2.28
C LEU A 41 12.60 7.99 3.16
N PRO A 42 11.98 8.47 4.25
CA PRO A 42 12.70 9.19 5.29
C PRO A 42 13.88 8.37 5.87
N PRO A 43 14.98 9.01 6.30
CA PRO A 43 16.20 8.30 6.72
C PRO A 43 15.99 7.24 7.82
N ASP A 44 15.10 7.49 8.78
CA ASP A 44 14.74 6.54 9.85
C ASP A 44 14.07 5.27 9.29
N LYS A 45 13.22 5.44 8.27
CA LYS A 45 12.54 4.33 7.58
C LYS A 45 13.48 3.58 6.65
N VAL A 46 14.44 4.25 6.03
CA VAL A 46 15.49 3.61 5.23
C VAL A 46 16.29 2.63 6.09
N GLN A 47 16.74 3.06 7.27
CA GLN A 47 17.52 2.21 8.17
C GLN A 47 16.71 0.98 8.62
N SER A 48 15.46 1.20 8.99
CA SER A 48 14.53 0.13 9.37
C SER A 48 14.29 -0.86 8.22
N SER A 49 14.12 -0.35 7.00
CA SER A 49 13.92 -1.15 5.77
C SER A 49 15.14 -2.03 5.49
N LYS A 50 16.36 -1.45 5.53
CA LYS A 50 17.61 -2.19 5.34
C LYS A 50 17.81 -3.25 6.43
N ALA A 51 17.59 -2.91 7.70
CA ALA A 51 17.70 -3.84 8.81
C ALA A 51 16.74 -5.04 8.65
N ARG A 52 15.51 -4.79 8.23
CA ARG A 52 14.52 -5.84 7.93
C ARG A 52 15.00 -6.76 6.80
N ILE A 53 15.47 -6.20 5.69
CA ILE A 53 15.97 -6.97 4.54
C ILE A 53 17.16 -7.85 4.94
N LEU A 54 18.10 -7.30 5.72
CA LEU A 54 19.26 -8.04 6.20
C LEU A 54 18.85 -9.19 7.14
N ASN A 55 17.96 -8.93 8.10
CA ASN A 55 17.51 -9.96 9.04
C ASN A 55 16.72 -11.08 8.34
N ASP A 56 15.83 -10.72 7.40
CA ASP A 56 15.06 -11.69 6.63
C ASP A 56 15.95 -12.58 5.75
N ASN A 57 16.99 -12.02 5.12
CA ASN A 57 17.92 -12.80 4.31
C ASN A 57 18.84 -13.65 5.17
N ARG A 58 19.31 -13.14 6.32
CA ARG A 58 20.07 -13.93 7.30
C ARG A 58 19.29 -15.15 7.77
N ARG A 59 18.02 -14.96 8.15
CA ARG A 59 17.12 -16.07 8.54
C ARG A 59 16.93 -17.11 7.43
N LYS A 60 17.01 -16.67 6.17
CA LYS A 60 16.86 -17.53 4.98
C LYS A 60 18.20 -18.06 4.44
N GLY A 61 19.33 -17.76 5.07
CA GLY A 61 20.66 -18.16 4.61
C GLY A 61 21.07 -17.55 3.26
N ARG A 62 20.55 -16.37 2.91
CA ARG A 62 20.79 -15.71 1.62
C ARG A 62 21.70 -14.49 1.77
N VAL A 63 22.53 -14.25 0.77
CA VAL A 63 23.32 -13.02 0.67
C VAL A 63 22.50 -11.94 -0.03
N VAL A 64 22.44 -10.75 0.57
CA VAL A 64 21.70 -9.62 -0.01
C VAL A 64 22.51 -9.00 -1.15
N GLN A 65 21.86 -8.80 -2.30
CA GLN A 65 22.49 -8.12 -3.42
C GLN A 65 22.58 -6.60 -3.16
N PRO A 66 23.67 -5.92 -3.56
CA PRO A 66 23.80 -4.47 -3.38
C PRO A 66 22.63 -3.66 -3.96
N LYS A 67 22.09 -4.11 -5.09
CA LYS A 67 20.93 -3.49 -5.75
C LYS A 67 19.66 -3.52 -4.89
N THR A 68 19.49 -4.55 -4.07
CA THR A 68 18.35 -4.66 -3.13
C THR A 68 18.48 -3.64 -2.00
N LEU A 69 19.70 -3.38 -1.52
CA LEU A 69 19.94 -2.37 -0.49
C LEU A 69 19.78 -0.94 -1.02
N GLU A 70 20.12 -0.73 -2.29
CA GLU A 70 19.90 0.55 -2.99
C GLU A 70 18.39 0.82 -3.18
N ALA A 71 17.63 -0.20 -3.60
CA ALA A 71 16.17 -0.12 -3.70
C ALA A 71 15.50 0.07 -2.33
N ALA A 72 16.11 -0.39 -1.23
CA ALA A 72 15.57 -0.25 0.13
C ALA A 72 15.42 1.20 0.61
N ASN A 73 16.06 2.15 -0.09
CA ASN A 73 15.91 3.59 0.16
C ASN A 73 14.56 4.14 -0.34
N HIS A 74 13.82 3.36 -1.12
CA HIS A 74 12.61 3.81 -1.80
C HIS A 74 11.44 2.86 -1.56
N VAL A 75 10.23 3.40 -1.66
CA VAL A 75 9.03 2.62 -1.95
C VAL A 75 8.87 2.59 -3.47
N LEU A 76 8.80 1.38 -4.03
CA LEU A 76 8.58 1.17 -5.46
C LEU A 76 7.11 0.80 -5.68
N LEU A 77 6.42 1.57 -6.53
CA LEU A 77 5.01 1.41 -6.85
C LEU A 77 4.88 1.16 -8.35
N LEU A 78 4.07 0.16 -8.71
CA LEU A 78 3.70 -0.11 -10.09
C LEU A 78 2.24 0.29 -10.28
N THR A 79 1.96 1.12 -11.28
CA THR A 79 0.60 1.64 -11.52
C THR A 79 0.29 1.77 -13.01
N SER A 80 -0.97 1.61 -13.37
CA SER A 80 -1.52 1.91 -14.70
C SER A 80 -2.35 3.20 -14.71
N LEU A 81 -2.34 3.96 -13.61
CA LEU A 81 -3.04 5.23 -13.53
C LEU A 81 -2.45 6.24 -14.51
N ASP A 82 -3.32 7.06 -15.07
CA ASP A 82 -2.97 8.12 -16.00
C ASP A 82 -1.98 9.12 -15.35
N PRO A 83 -0.89 9.52 -16.05
CA PRO A 83 0.09 10.44 -15.49
C PRO A 83 -0.42 11.87 -15.34
N ASP A 84 -1.36 12.32 -16.16
CA ASP A 84 -1.89 13.68 -16.12
C ASP A 84 -2.86 13.84 -14.93
N GLU A 85 -3.68 12.82 -14.66
CA GLU A 85 -4.58 12.81 -13.50
C GLU A 85 -3.85 12.43 -12.19
N TYR A 86 -2.89 11.51 -12.26
CA TYR A 86 -2.15 10.96 -11.13
C TYR A 86 -0.63 11.05 -11.33
N PRO A 87 -0.01 12.23 -11.11
CA PRO A 87 1.45 12.35 -11.10
C PRO A 87 2.08 11.53 -9.96
N ALA A 88 3.38 11.24 -10.07
CA ALA A 88 4.13 10.39 -9.13
C ALA A 88 3.88 10.72 -7.64
N GLU A 89 3.89 12.00 -7.28
CA GLU A 89 3.64 12.48 -5.92
C GLU A 89 2.23 12.13 -5.43
N ARG A 90 1.22 12.30 -6.29
CA ARG A 90 -0.18 11.96 -5.98
C ARG A 90 -0.36 10.45 -5.80
N VAL A 91 0.30 9.63 -6.62
CA VAL A 91 0.29 8.18 -6.44
C VAL A 91 0.96 7.79 -5.12
N GLY A 92 2.08 8.41 -4.78
CA GLY A 92 2.74 8.21 -3.48
C GLY A 92 1.83 8.58 -2.31
N ALA A 93 1.13 9.73 -2.39
CA ALA A 93 0.16 10.17 -1.40
C ALA A 93 -1.02 9.21 -1.26
N LEU A 94 -1.61 8.77 -2.37
CA LEU A 94 -2.68 7.79 -2.39
C LEU A 94 -2.24 6.46 -1.77
N TYR A 95 -1.04 6.00 -2.08
CA TYR A 95 -0.51 4.74 -1.53
C TYR A 95 -0.32 4.80 -0.01
N ARG A 96 -0.03 5.98 0.57
CA ARG A 96 0.04 6.15 2.04
C ARG A 96 -1.31 5.88 2.72
N LEU A 97 -2.44 6.10 2.04
CA LEU A 97 -3.77 5.82 2.58
C LEU A 97 -4.07 4.32 2.72
N ARG A 98 -3.29 3.44 2.07
CA ARG A 98 -3.43 1.98 2.20
C ARG A 98 -3.40 1.53 3.67
N TRP A 99 -2.53 2.13 4.49
CA TRP A 99 -2.47 1.81 5.92
C TRP A 99 -3.72 2.26 6.68
N GLN A 100 -4.31 3.41 6.31
CA GLN A 100 -5.56 3.86 6.93
C GLN A 100 -6.70 2.89 6.67
N VAL A 101 -6.75 2.30 5.46
CA VAL A 101 -7.73 1.25 5.13
C VAL A 101 -7.50 0.01 6.01
N GLU A 102 -6.26 -0.47 6.15
CA GLU A 102 -5.95 -1.60 7.03
C GLU A 102 -6.34 -1.32 8.49
N LEU A 103 -6.07 -0.10 8.96
CA LEU A 103 -6.41 0.32 10.31
C LEU A 103 -7.93 0.41 10.51
N ALA A 104 -8.68 0.90 9.51
CA ALA A 104 -10.14 0.91 9.52
C ALA A 104 -10.68 -0.52 9.66
N PHE A 105 -10.21 -1.47 8.85
CA PHE A 105 -10.60 -2.88 9.01
C PHE A 105 -10.20 -3.47 10.35
N LYS A 106 -9.04 -3.10 10.90
CA LYS A 106 -8.61 -3.53 12.24
C LYS A 106 -9.58 -3.02 13.31
N ARG A 107 -10.04 -1.77 13.21
CA ARG A 107 -11.04 -1.20 14.12
C ARG A 107 -12.39 -1.90 14.00
N LEU A 108 -12.87 -2.12 12.77
CA LEU A 108 -14.13 -2.84 12.53
C LEU A 108 -14.12 -4.25 13.15
N LYS A 109 -13.02 -4.99 13.01
CA LYS A 109 -12.87 -6.30 13.64
C LYS A 109 -12.78 -6.21 15.17
N SER A 110 -11.96 -5.27 15.67
CA SER A 110 -11.72 -5.18 17.11
C SER A 110 -12.89 -4.60 17.93
N LEU A 111 -13.66 -3.68 17.35
CA LEU A 111 -14.72 -2.95 18.07
C LEU A 111 -16.12 -3.46 17.73
N LEU A 112 -16.36 -3.83 16.46
CA LEU A 112 -17.67 -4.27 15.99
C LEU A 112 -17.71 -5.78 15.73
N HIS A 113 -16.60 -6.48 15.94
CA HIS A 113 -16.50 -7.92 15.74
C HIS A 113 -16.87 -8.35 14.32
N LEU A 114 -16.54 -7.53 13.31
CA LEU A 114 -16.86 -7.77 11.89
C LEU A 114 -16.35 -9.14 11.38
N ASP A 115 -15.33 -9.73 12.01
CA ASP A 115 -14.79 -11.04 11.71
C ASP A 115 -15.49 -12.21 12.43
N ALA A 116 -16.47 -11.95 13.30
CA ALA A 116 -17.23 -12.94 14.04
C ALA A 116 -18.56 -13.34 13.37
N LEU A 117 -18.70 -13.14 12.05
CA LEU A 117 -19.91 -13.48 11.30
C LEU A 117 -20.24 -14.98 11.44
N ARG A 118 -21.39 -15.29 12.06
CA ARG A 118 -21.89 -16.68 12.22
C ARG A 118 -22.96 -17.08 11.22
N ALA A 119 -23.50 -16.13 10.45
CA ALA A 119 -24.55 -16.39 9.49
C ALA A 119 -24.01 -17.22 8.31
N LYS A 120 -24.72 -18.29 7.97
CA LYS A 120 -24.42 -19.14 6.81
C LYS A 120 -25.32 -18.85 5.61
N ASP A 121 -26.49 -18.26 5.87
CA ASP A 121 -27.39 -17.78 4.83
C ASP A 121 -26.82 -16.47 4.22
N PRO A 122 -26.72 -16.36 2.87
CA PRO A 122 -26.14 -15.18 2.23
C PRO A 122 -26.88 -13.87 2.48
N GLU A 123 -28.21 -13.88 2.60
CA GLU A 123 -28.97 -12.66 2.92
C GLU A 123 -28.71 -12.20 4.36
N LEU A 124 -28.74 -13.13 5.31
CA LEU A 124 -28.41 -12.83 6.70
C LEU A 124 -26.95 -12.36 6.85
N ALA A 125 -26.02 -12.93 6.08
CA ALA A 125 -24.64 -12.47 6.04
C ALA A 125 -24.51 -11.03 5.53
N ARG A 126 -25.20 -10.69 4.42
CA ARG A 126 -25.25 -9.32 3.89
C ARG A 126 -25.84 -8.35 4.92
N ALA A 127 -26.98 -8.68 5.50
CA ALA A 127 -27.65 -7.83 6.48
C ALA A 127 -26.75 -7.55 7.70
N TRP A 128 -26.03 -8.56 8.18
CA TRP A 128 -25.10 -8.42 9.30
C TRP A 128 -23.90 -7.55 8.95
N ILE A 129 -23.29 -7.74 7.77
CA ILE A 129 -22.17 -6.91 7.30
C ILE A 129 -22.63 -5.45 7.16
N PHE A 130 -23.76 -5.20 6.51
CA PHE A 130 -24.27 -3.84 6.35
C PHE A 130 -24.63 -3.18 7.68
N THR A 131 -25.18 -3.92 8.63
CA THR A 131 -25.44 -3.41 9.98
C THR A 131 -24.14 -2.97 10.67
N ASN A 132 -23.06 -3.76 10.55
CA ASN A 132 -21.76 -3.41 11.11
C ASN A 132 -21.18 -2.15 10.44
N LEU A 133 -21.28 -2.06 9.11
CA LEU A 133 -20.79 -0.88 8.38
C LEU A 133 -21.59 0.37 8.74
N LEU A 134 -22.92 0.26 8.84
CA LEU A 134 -23.79 1.35 9.26
C LEU A 134 -23.46 1.81 10.69
N ALA A 135 -23.31 0.88 11.63
CA ALA A 135 -22.89 1.20 12.99
C ALA A 135 -21.53 1.90 13.02
N ALA A 136 -20.56 1.45 12.21
CA ALA A 136 -19.27 2.11 12.09
C ALA A 136 -19.38 3.55 11.61
N PHE A 137 -20.21 3.82 10.60
CA PHE A 137 -20.43 5.17 10.09
C PHE A 137 -21.11 6.08 11.13
N ILE A 138 -22.12 5.58 11.84
CA ILE A 138 -22.79 6.34 12.91
C ILE A 138 -21.80 6.68 14.03
N ILE A 139 -20.97 5.72 14.45
CA ILE A 139 -19.95 5.96 15.48
C ILE A 139 -18.93 6.99 15.00
N ASP A 140 -18.44 6.89 13.77
CA ASP A 140 -17.46 7.82 13.22
C ASP A 140 -18.02 9.26 13.15
N ASP A 141 -19.26 9.41 12.67
CA ASP A 141 -19.98 10.69 12.59
C ASP A 141 -20.16 11.33 13.99
N MET A 142 -20.62 10.56 14.97
CA MET A 142 -20.77 11.02 16.35
C MET A 142 -19.45 11.47 16.98
N VAL A 143 -18.36 10.74 16.71
CA VAL A 143 -17.03 11.06 17.21
C VAL A 143 -16.50 12.35 16.56
N GLN A 144 -16.66 12.52 15.24
CA GLN A 144 -16.24 13.74 14.54
C GLN A 144 -16.96 14.98 15.08
N HIS A 145 -18.29 14.92 15.24
CA HIS A 145 -19.08 16.01 15.83
C HIS A 145 -18.64 16.41 17.24
N THR A 146 -18.19 15.44 18.04
CA THR A 146 -17.71 15.69 19.40
C THR A 146 -16.33 16.38 19.40
N LEU A 147 -15.45 16.03 18.45
CA LEU A 147 -14.11 16.60 18.34
C LEU A 147 -14.09 18.00 17.72
N ASP A 148 -15.09 18.32 16.88
CA ASP A 148 -15.23 19.62 16.22
C ASP A 148 -15.97 20.66 17.06
N SER A 149 -16.52 20.28 18.22
CA SER A 149 -17.13 21.22 19.16
C SER A 149 -16.06 21.84 20.08
N PRO A 150 -15.99 23.17 20.22
CA PRO A 150 -15.07 23.79 21.17
C PRO A 150 -15.43 23.39 22.62
N PRO A 151 -14.44 23.37 23.55
CA PRO A 151 -14.64 22.94 24.93
C PRO A 151 -15.59 23.85 25.72
#